data_AF-A0A938XS87-F1
#
_entry.id   AF-A0A938XS87-F1
#
_cell.length_a   1.000
_cell.length_b   1.000
_cell.length_c   1.000
_cell.angle_alpha   90.00
_cell.angle_beta   90.00
_cell.angle_gamma   90.00
#
_symmetry.space_group_name_H-M   'P 1'
#
loop_
_entity.id
_entity.type
_entity.pdbx_description
1 polymer ?
#
loop_
_entity_poly.entity_id
_entity_poly.type
_entity_poly.pdbx_seq_one_letter_code
_entity_poly.pdbx_strand_id
1 'polypeptide(L)'
;MKIAKLGIEDLDSDHDSFFDRSNQFLTQIKAQKNVTSTELKKMNSFFKNYLDSHFAKEEKIQQEFDYPYQSEHKRVHRILKDRVLELIANLDSQQVDANLIYDVYFEIIKLFEAHIYYIDQDIKKYIMS
;
A
#
# COMPACT_ATOMS: atom_id res chain seq x y z
N MET A 1 -0.93 11.70 7.10
CA MET A 1 -2.04 11.00 7.80
C MET A 1 -1.45 10.26 8.99
N LYS A 2 -2.20 10.11 10.09
CA LYS A 2 -1.76 9.28 11.22
C LYS A 2 -2.43 7.92 11.09
N ILE A 3 -1.66 6.84 11.14
CA ILE A 3 -2.13 5.50 10.78
C ILE A 3 -2.12 4.60 11.99
N ALA A 4 -3.05 3.65 12.01
CA ALA A 4 -3.21 2.72 13.10
C ALA A 4 -1.97 1.81 13.20
N LYS A 5 -1.42 1.69 14.40
CA LYS A 5 -0.24 0.88 14.67
C LYS A 5 -0.62 -0.53 15.09
N LEU A 6 0.05 -1.52 14.52
CA LEU A 6 -0.06 -2.93 14.87
C LEU A 6 0.67 -3.24 16.18
N GLY A 7 1.68 -2.45 16.57
CA GLY A 7 2.55 -2.79 17.70
C GLY A 7 3.60 -3.85 17.33
N ILE A 8 3.77 -4.11 16.04
CA ILE A 8 4.80 -5.00 15.48
C ILE A 8 5.75 -4.08 14.72
N GLU A 9 6.93 -3.84 15.29
CA GLU A 9 7.85 -2.78 14.86
C GLU A 9 8.16 -2.82 13.36
N ASP A 10 8.46 -4.01 12.83
CA ASP A 10 8.78 -4.20 11.41
C ASP A 10 7.61 -3.84 10.48
N LEU A 11 6.37 -4.20 10.84
CA LEU A 11 5.18 -3.89 10.04
C LEU A 11 4.79 -2.41 10.18
N ASP A 12 4.88 -1.87 11.39
CA ASP A 12 4.62 -0.46 11.67
C ASP A 12 5.60 0.46 10.93
N SER A 13 6.86 0.02 10.77
CA SER A 13 7.90 0.72 10.00
C SER A 13 7.61 0.68 8.50
N ASP A 14 7.18 -0.48 7.98
CA ASP A 14 6.76 -0.62 6.58
C ASP A 14 5.57 0.30 6.28
N HIS A 15 4.54 0.31 7.14
CA HIS A 15 3.39 1.22 7.01
C HIS A 15 3.84 2.69 6.99
N ASP A 16 4.66 3.13 7.96
CA ASP A 16 5.13 4.53 7.99
C ASP A 16 5.88 4.91 6.71
N SER A 17 6.83 4.08 6.28
CA SER A 17 7.62 4.30 5.07
C SER A 17 6.74 4.44 3.82
N PHE A 18 5.72 3.58 3.72
CA PHE A 18 4.76 3.64 2.62
C PHE A 18 3.98 4.95 2.58
N PHE A 19 3.40 5.36 3.70
CA PHE A 19 2.58 6.57 3.72
C PHE A 19 3.40 7.85 3.66
N ASP A 20 4.59 7.89 4.27
CA ASP A 20 5.48 9.05 4.16
C ASP A 20 5.87 9.29 2.71
N ARG A 21 6.34 8.25 2.02
CA ARG A 21 6.72 8.37 0.61
C ARG A 21 5.52 8.67 -0.29
N SER A 22 4.37 8.08 0.00
CA SER A 22 3.13 8.33 -0.75
C SER A 22 2.63 9.77 -0.57
N ASN A 23 2.66 10.30 0.66
CA ASN A 23 2.27 11.68 0.95
C ASN A 23 3.22 12.69 0.29
N GLN A 24 4.53 12.41 0.28
CA GLN A 24 5.52 13.21 -0.44
C GLN A 24 5.21 13.24 -1.94
N PHE A 25 4.89 12.10 -2.54
CA PHE A 25 4.55 12.01 -3.96
C PHE A 25 3.25 12.77 -4.29
N LEU A 26 2.18 12.60 -3.50
CA LEU A 26 0.95 13.38 -3.67
C LEU A 26 1.18 14.90 -3.54
N THR A 27 2.06 15.31 -2.63
CA THR A 27 2.44 16.72 -2.46
C THR A 27 3.23 17.22 -3.66
N GLN A 28 4.14 16.41 -4.19
CA GLN A 28 4.89 16.71 -5.39
C GLN A 28 3.96 16.91 -6.59
N ILE A 29 3.00 16.03 -6.82
CA ILE A 29 2.02 16.14 -7.91
C ILE A 29 1.23 17.46 -7.81
N LYS A 30 0.82 17.84 -6.60
CA LYS A 30 0.11 19.11 -6.37
C LYS A 30 0.98 20.34 -6.61
N ALA A 31 2.27 20.27 -6.25
CA ALA A 31 3.21 21.37 -6.40
C ALA A 31 3.77 21.50 -7.83
N GLN A 32 3.93 20.37 -8.53
CA GLN A 32 4.46 20.25 -9.87
C GLN A 32 3.33 19.76 -10.78
N LYS A 33 2.73 20.67 -11.57
CA LYS A 33 1.67 20.32 -12.53
C LYS A 33 2.06 19.24 -13.55
N ASN A 34 3.36 18.89 -13.66
CA ASN A 34 3.88 17.86 -14.54
C ASN A 34 4.78 16.89 -13.76
N VAL A 35 4.33 15.64 -13.61
CA VAL A 35 5.16 14.51 -13.14
C VAL A 35 5.91 13.93 -14.33
N THR A 36 7.22 13.72 -14.21
CA THR A 36 7.97 13.09 -15.30
C THR A 36 7.66 11.58 -15.39
N SER A 37 7.78 11.01 -16.60
CA SER A 37 7.63 9.55 -16.78
C SER A 37 8.60 8.75 -15.89
N THR A 38 9.80 9.28 -15.64
CA THR A 38 10.79 8.65 -14.76
C THR A 38 10.34 8.62 -13.30
N GLU A 39 9.77 9.71 -12.79
CA GLU A 39 9.23 9.77 -11.43
C GLU A 39 8.02 8.85 -11.26
N LEU A 40 7.11 8.85 -12.24
CA LEU A 40 5.97 7.95 -12.26
C LEU A 40 6.41 6.48 -12.25
N LYS A 41 7.37 6.10 -13.09
CA LYS A 41 7.93 4.74 -13.11
C LYS A 41 8.57 4.35 -11.78
N LYS A 42 9.34 5.26 -11.17
CA LYS A 42 9.95 5.03 -9.85
C LYS A 42 8.91 4.81 -8.76
N MET A 43 7.80 5.55 -8.81
CA MET A 43 6.73 5.40 -7.84
C MET A 43 5.91 4.12 -8.10
N ASN A 44 5.59 3.80 -9.35
CA ASN A 44 4.96 2.52 -9.73
C ASN A 44 5.76 1.33 -9.20
N SER A 45 7.09 1.33 -9.39
CA SER A 45 7.96 0.26 -8.87
C SER A 45 7.99 0.20 -7.34
N PHE A 46 7.94 1.35 -6.67
CA PHE A 46 7.87 1.38 -5.21
C PHE A 46 6.59 0.71 -4.68
N PHE A 47 5.42 1.06 -5.21
CA PHE A 47 4.16 0.45 -4.77
C PHE A 47 4.13 -1.06 -5.02
N LYS A 48 4.61 -1.51 -6.18
CA LYS A 48 4.68 -2.96 -6.50
C LYS A 48 5.61 -3.71 -5.54
N ASN A 49 6.80 -3.18 -5.29
CA ASN A 49 7.74 -3.80 -4.36
C ASN A 49 7.23 -3.77 -2.91
N TYR A 50 6.54 -2.70 -2.52
CA TYR A 50 5.93 -2.59 -1.20
C TYR A 50 4.88 -3.68 -0.99
N LEU A 51 3.93 -3.83 -1.92
CA LEU A 51 2.93 -4.91 -1.88
C LEU A 51 3.57 -6.28 -1.68
N ASP A 52 4.55 -6.61 -2.50
CA ASP A 52 5.16 -7.94 -2.48
C ASP A 52 5.93 -8.21 -1.18
N SER A 53 6.72 -7.24 -0.73
CA SER A 53 7.56 -7.41 0.46
C SER A 53 6.77 -7.32 1.76
N HIS A 54 5.82 -6.39 1.86
CA HIS A 54 5.02 -6.18 3.06
C HIS A 54 4.06 -7.35 3.30
N PHE A 55 3.29 -7.76 2.28
CA PHE A 55 2.35 -8.88 2.41
C PHE A 55 3.07 -10.19 2.74
N ALA A 56 4.26 -10.42 2.17
CA ALA A 56 5.05 -11.59 2.51
C ALA A 56 5.49 -11.61 3.99
N LYS A 57 5.83 -10.45 4.57
CA LYS A 57 6.17 -10.33 5.99
C LYS A 57 4.96 -10.61 6.88
N GLU A 58 3.81 -10.02 6.56
CA GLU A 58 2.57 -10.27 7.31
C GLU A 58 2.17 -11.75 7.27
N GLU A 59 2.18 -12.36 6.08
CA GLU A 59 1.86 -13.78 5.92
C GLU A 59 2.84 -14.68 6.70
N LYS A 60 4.12 -14.31 6.75
CA LYS A 60 5.12 -15.02 7.56
C LYS A 60 4.83 -14.90 9.06
N ILE A 61 4.51 -13.70 9.53
CA ILE A 61 4.13 -13.47 10.94
C ILE A 61 2.86 -14.26 11.27
N GLN A 62 1.85 -14.23 10.40
CA GLN A 62 0.63 -15.00 10.60
C GLN A 62 0.90 -16.51 10.69
N GLN A 63 1.84 -17.04 9.90
CA GLN A 63 2.27 -18.44 9.99
C GLN A 63 3.00 -18.72 11.30
N GLU A 64 3.92 -17.85 11.73
CA GLU A 64 4.70 -18.02 12.96
C GLU A 64 3.85 -18.05 14.23
N PHE A 65 2.72 -17.34 14.23
CA PHE A 65 1.79 -17.28 15.35
C PHE A 65 0.56 -18.19 15.18
N ASP A 66 0.52 -19.06 14.17
CA ASP A 66 -0.64 -19.92 13.88
C ASP A 66 -1.97 -19.15 13.76
N TYR A 67 -1.94 -17.98 13.11
CA TYR A 67 -3.11 -17.12 12.96
C TYR A 67 -4.22 -17.85 12.18
N PRO A 68 -5.45 -18.01 12.72
CA PRO A 68 -6.45 -18.89 12.14
C PRO A 68 -7.01 -18.41 10.78
N TYR A 69 -6.90 -17.12 10.47
CA TYR A 69 -7.49 -16.52 9.26
C TYR A 69 -6.49 -16.27 8.12
N GLN A 70 -5.31 -16.90 8.16
CA GLN A 70 -4.25 -16.81 7.13
C GLN A 70 -4.76 -16.89 5.69
N SER A 71 -5.64 -17.87 5.41
CA SER A 71 -6.14 -18.10 4.05
C SER A 71 -7.00 -16.95 3.53
N GLU A 72 -7.81 -16.36 4.41
CA GLU A 72 -8.68 -15.24 4.08
C GLU A 72 -7.88 -13.94 3.94
N HIS A 73 -6.94 -13.68 4.85
CA HIS A 73 -6.04 -12.53 4.77
C HIS A 73 -5.24 -12.54 3.46
N LYS A 74 -4.65 -13.69 3.11
CA LYS A 74 -3.93 -13.87 1.83
C LYS A 74 -4.84 -13.70 0.61
N ARG A 75 -6.14 -13.99 0.72
CA ARG A 75 -7.12 -13.71 -0.34
C ARG A 75 -7.31 -12.21 -0.52
N VAL A 76 -7.43 -11.47 0.57
CA VAL A 76 -7.51 -10.00 0.57
C VAL A 76 -6.25 -9.39 -0.05
N HIS A 77 -5.05 -9.88 0.29
CA HIS A 77 -3.79 -9.45 -0.35
C HIS A 77 -3.81 -9.59 -1.87
N ARG A 78 -4.29 -10.73 -2.40
CA ARG A 78 -4.38 -10.94 -3.85
C ARG A 78 -5.32 -9.93 -4.50
N ILE A 79 -6.52 -9.75 -3.94
CA ILE A 79 -7.51 -8.79 -4.45
C ILE A 79 -6.96 -7.37 -4.45
N LEU A 80 -6.34 -6.96 -3.35
CA LEU A 80 -5.74 -5.64 -3.22
C LEU A 80 -4.60 -5.44 -4.21
N LYS A 81 -3.69 -6.42 -4.34
CA LYS A 81 -2.60 -6.38 -5.31
C LYS A 81 -3.11 -6.25 -6.73
N ASP A 82 -4.09 -7.06 -7.13
CA ASP A 82 -4.68 -7.00 -8.48
C ASP A 82 -5.31 -5.63 -8.75
N ARG A 83 -6.05 -5.08 -7.80
CA ARG A 83 -6.65 -3.74 -7.91
C ARG A 83 -5.60 -2.64 -8.06
N VAL A 84 -4.50 -2.70 -7.29
CA VAL A 84 -3.42 -1.71 -7.41
C VAL A 84 -2.70 -1.82 -8.75
N LEU A 85 -2.48 -3.04 -9.25
CA LEU A 85 -1.86 -3.26 -10.56
C LEU A 85 -2.74 -2.73 -11.70
N GLU A 86 -4.06 -2.94 -11.62
CA GLU A 86 -5.04 -2.37 -12.56
C GLU A 86 -4.99 -0.84 -12.56
N LEU A 87 -5.05 -0.23 -11.37
CA LEU A 87 -4.97 1.22 -11.19
C LEU A 87 -3.68 1.81 -11.77
N ILE A 88 -2.53 1.17 -11.51
CA ILE A 88 -1.25 1.60 -12.07
C ILE A 88 -1.22 1.45 -13.59
N ALA A 89 -1.78 0.37 -14.15
CA ALA A 89 -1.81 0.15 -15.59
C ALA A 89 -2.62 1.23 -16.33
N ASN A 90 -3.63 1.83 -15.68
CA ASN A 90 -4.38 2.95 -16.25
C ASN A 90 -3.52 4.22 -16.47
N LEU A 91 -2.34 4.29 -15.83
CA LEU A 91 -1.38 5.39 -16.00
C LEU A 91 -0.37 5.14 -17.14
N ASP A 92 -0.42 4.02 -17.85
CA ASP A 92 0.51 3.71 -18.95
C ASP A 92 0.11 4.35 -20.31
N SER A 93 -0.87 5.26 -20.33
CA SER A 93 -1.29 5.97 -21.54
C SER A 93 -0.34 7.14 -21.90
N GLN A 94 -0.30 7.54 -23.18
CA GLN A 94 0.55 8.65 -23.64
C GLN A 94 0.05 10.05 -23.20
N GLN A 95 -1.15 10.16 -22.62
CA GLN A 95 -1.78 11.44 -22.24
C GLN A 95 -2.35 11.40 -20.81
N VAL A 96 -1.53 11.00 -19.84
CA VAL A 96 -1.92 11.09 -18.43
C VAL A 96 -1.60 12.49 -17.90
N ASP A 97 -2.61 13.20 -17.41
CA ASP A 97 -2.41 14.48 -16.70
C ASP A 97 -2.17 14.27 -15.20
N ALA A 98 -1.69 15.31 -14.52
CA ALA A 98 -1.38 15.25 -13.10
C ALA A 98 -2.60 14.98 -12.20
N ASN A 99 -3.81 15.33 -12.62
CA ASN A 99 -5.02 15.06 -11.83
C ASN A 99 -5.32 13.56 -11.84
N LEU A 100 -5.24 12.91 -13.02
CA LEU A 100 -5.43 11.47 -13.12
C LEU A 100 -4.36 10.70 -12.32
N ILE A 101 -3.10 11.14 -12.36
CA ILE A 101 -2.05 10.56 -11.51
C ILE A 101 -2.43 10.73 -10.03
N TYR A 102 -2.81 11.93 -9.62
CA TYR A 102 -3.19 12.20 -8.24
C TYR A 102 -4.33 11.29 -7.77
N ASP A 103 -5.41 11.19 -8.55
CA ASP A 103 -6.60 10.43 -8.20
C ASP A 103 -6.30 8.94 -8.07
N VAL A 104 -5.54 8.37 -9.01
CA VAL A 104 -5.12 6.96 -8.96
C VAL A 104 -4.29 6.68 -7.71
N TYR A 105 -3.26 7.49 -7.44
CA TYR A 105 -2.40 7.27 -6.28
C TYR A 105 -3.16 7.50 -4.97
N PHE A 106 -4.05 8.47 -4.92
CA PHE A 106 -4.91 8.71 -3.76
C PHE A 106 -5.84 7.53 -3.50
N GLU A 107 -6.44 6.93 -4.54
CA GLU A 107 -7.25 5.72 -4.40
C GLU A 107 -6.42 4.55 -3.85
N ILE A 108 -5.23 4.31 -4.39
CA ILE A 108 -4.36 3.24 -3.90
C ILE A 108 -4.06 3.45 -2.40
N ILE A 109 -3.67 4.66 -1.99
CA ILE A 109 -3.39 5.00 -0.59
C ILE A 109 -4.61 4.73 0.29
N LYS A 110 -5.83 5.01 -0.18
CA LYS A 110 -7.07 4.71 0.53
C LYS A 110 -7.35 3.22 0.68
N LEU A 111 -7.05 2.43 -0.35
CA LEU A 111 -7.17 0.97 -0.27
C LEU A 111 -6.23 0.39 0.80
N PHE A 112 -4.99 0.88 0.88
CA PHE A 112 -4.06 0.48 1.94
C PHE A 112 -4.50 0.95 3.33
N GLU A 113 -4.97 2.20 3.46
CA GLU A 113 -5.47 2.71 4.74
C GLU A 113 -6.63 1.84 5.27
N ALA A 114 -7.54 1.44 4.38
CA ALA A 114 -8.64 0.54 4.71
C ALA A 114 -8.14 -0.87 5.09
N HIS A 115 -7.20 -1.42 4.34
CA HIS A 115 -6.60 -2.73 4.64
C HIS A 115 -5.98 -2.75 6.03
N ILE A 116 -5.13 -1.76 6.36
CA ILE A 116 -4.50 -1.66 7.68
C ILE A 116 -5.53 -1.57 8.79
N TYR A 117 -6.55 -0.74 8.61
CA TYR A 117 -7.55 -0.49 9.64
C TYR A 117 -8.48 -1.70 9.88
N TYR A 118 -8.97 -2.33 8.81
CA TYR A 118 -10.00 -3.37 8.90
C TYR A 118 -9.46 -4.80 8.91
N ILE A 119 -8.23 -5.01 8.44
CA ILE A 119 -7.66 -6.35 8.23
C ILE A 119 -6.43 -6.52 9.13
N ASP A 120 -5.41 -5.68 9.00
CA ASP A 120 -4.13 -5.92 9.70
C ASP A 120 -4.26 -5.74 11.22
N GLN A 121 -5.16 -4.86 11.68
CA GLN A 121 -5.48 -4.74 13.10
C GLN A 121 -5.94 -6.06 13.74
N ASP A 122 -6.47 -7.01 12.98
CA ASP A 122 -6.89 -8.31 13.52
C ASP A 122 -5.69 -9.22 13.79
N ILE A 123 -4.58 -9.06 13.07
CA ILE A 123 -3.30 -9.72 13.40
C ILE A 123 -2.85 -9.26 14.79
N LYS A 124 -2.84 -7.94 15.02
CA LYS A 124 -2.49 -7.34 16.31
C LYS A 124 -3.34 -7.91 17.45
N LYS A 125 -4.67 -7.91 17.29
CA LYS A 125 -5.60 -8.38 18.33
C LYS A 125 -5.33 -9.83 18.71
N TYR A 126 -4.91 -10.66 17.75
CA TYR A 126 -4.63 -12.07 17.98
C TYR A 126 -3.23 -12.31 18.59
N ILE A 127 -2.20 -11.59 18.14
CA ILE A 127 -0.83 -11.77 18.64
C ILE A 127 -0.67 -11.16 20.04
N MET A 128 -1.39 -10.07 20.34
CA MET A 128 -1.29 -9.36 21.61
C MET A 128 -2.36 -9.78 22.65
N SER A 129 -3.20 -10.78 22.35
CA SER A 129 -4.15 -11.37 23.32
C SER A 129 -3.49 -12.42 24.19
#